data_AF-A0A830GV74-F1
#
_entry.id   AF-A0A830GV74-F1
#
_cell.length_a   1.000
_cell.length_b   1.000
_cell.length_c   1.000
_cell.angle_alpha   90.00
_cell.angle_beta   90.00
_cell.angle_gamma   90.00
#
_symmetry.space_group_name_H-M   'P 1'
#
loop_
_entity.id
_entity.type
_entity.pdbx_description
1 polymer ?
#
loop_
_entity_poly.entity_id
_entity_poly.type
_entity_poly.pdbx_seq_one_letter_code
_entity_poly.pdbx_strand_id
1 'polypeptide(L)'
;MSKPSPKAFDIVTIGDRCKECEICVTVCPTKVLVISDVMNRNGYKVSFAANPDKCIGCRLCEWSCPDFAIFVKQGEGKSRGLIVWSSPEKAVAR
;
A
#
# COMPACT_ATOMS: atom_id res chain seq x y z
N MET A 1 -30.14 -7.88 -13.87
CA MET A 1 -28.71 -8.25 -13.87
C MET A 1 -27.93 -7.09 -13.27
N SER A 2 -27.60 -7.16 -11.99
CA SER A 2 -26.87 -6.08 -11.31
C SER A 2 -25.46 -6.00 -11.89
N LYS A 3 -25.07 -4.82 -12.41
CA LYS A 3 -23.70 -4.58 -12.90
C LYS A 3 -22.71 -4.97 -11.79
N PRO A 4 -21.67 -5.78 -12.07
CA PRO A 4 -20.62 -6.03 -11.08
C PRO A 4 -20.01 -4.68 -10.70
N SER A 5 -19.95 -4.40 -9.40
CA SER A 5 -19.31 -3.22 -8.86
C SER A 5 -17.85 -3.16 -9.32
N PRO A 6 -17.29 -1.98 -9.63
CA PRO A 6 -15.89 -1.85 -9.99
C PRO A 6 -15.03 -2.41 -8.85
N LYS A 7 -14.05 -3.26 -9.20
CA LYS A 7 -13.14 -3.87 -8.22
C LYS A 7 -12.30 -2.77 -7.59
N ALA A 8 -12.44 -2.58 -6.27
CA ALA A 8 -11.65 -1.65 -5.49
C ALA A 8 -10.62 -2.41 -4.63
N PHE A 9 -9.48 -1.79 -4.35
CA PHE A 9 -8.41 -2.39 -3.57
C PHE A 9 -7.85 -1.44 -2.52
N ASP A 10 -7.67 -1.95 -1.31
CA ASP A 10 -6.93 -1.26 -0.26
C ASP A 10 -5.49 -1.77 -0.23
N ILE A 11 -4.54 -0.85 -0.40
CA ILE A 11 -3.11 -1.12 -0.38
C ILE A 11 -2.56 -0.58 0.93
N VAL A 12 -2.23 -1.50 1.83
CA VAL A 12 -1.91 -1.20 3.22
C VAL A 12 -0.42 -1.44 3.47
N THR A 13 0.31 -0.38 3.81
CA THR A 13 1.70 -0.48 4.27
C THR A 13 1.75 -0.45 5.78
N ILE A 14 2.41 -1.44 6.40
CA ILE A 14 2.79 -1.43 7.82
C ILE A 14 4.06 -0.59 7.95
N GLY A 15 3.92 0.66 8.42
CA GLY A 15 5.00 1.64 8.50
C GLY A 15 6.19 1.16 9.32
N ASP A 16 5.95 0.45 10.43
CA ASP A 16 7.01 -0.07 11.31
C ASP A 16 7.90 -1.14 10.66
N ARG A 17 7.41 -1.77 9.58
CA ARG A 17 8.14 -2.82 8.85
C ARG A 17 8.82 -2.33 7.58
N CYS A 18 8.36 -1.21 7.03
CA CYS A 18 8.92 -0.68 5.79
C CYS A 18 10.36 -0.19 6.00
N LYS A 19 11.26 -0.52 5.06
CA LYS A 19 12.69 -0.16 5.09
C LYS A 19 13.14 0.66 3.89
N GLU A 20 12.21 1.33 3.19
CA GLU A 20 12.52 2.19 2.03
C GLU A 20 13.33 1.47 0.92
N CYS A 21 13.14 0.16 0.73
CA CYS A 21 13.93 -0.60 -0.25
C CYS A 21 13.46 -0.46 -1.71
N GLU A 22 12.36 0.26 -1.96
CA GLU A 22 11.78 0.54 -3.29
C GLU A 22 11.38 -0.67 -4.16
N ILE A 23 11.51 -1.90 -3.66
CA ILE A 23 11.13 -3.12 -4.39
C ILE A 23 9.67 -3.04 -4.84
N CYS A 24 8.76 -2.69 -3.93
CA CYS A 24 7.33 -2.59 -4.21
C CYS A 24 6.99 -1.54 -5.28
N VAL A 25 7.72 -0.42 -5.30
CA VAL A 25 7.60 0.66 -6.31
C VAL A 25 8.04 0.15 -7.68
N THR A 26 9.17 -0.57 -7.70
CA THR A 26 9.78 -1.10 -8.92
C THR A 26 8.90 -2.15 -9.59
N VAL A 27 8.44 -3.15 -8.82
CA VAL A 27 7.66 -4.29 -9.34
C VAL A 27 6.22 -3.95 -9.69
N CYS A 28 5.69 -2.80 -9.25
CA CYS A 28 4.32 -2.41 -9.54
C CYS A 28 4.14 -2.10 -11.04
N PRO A 29 3.36 -2.90 -11.80
CA PRO A 29 3.22 -2.69 -13.24
C PRO A 29 2.41 -1.44 -13.58
N THR A 30 1.49 -1.04 -12.69
CA THR A 30 0.63 0.13 -12.86
C THR A 30 1.11 1.38 -12.13
N LYS A 31 2.32 1.33 -11.54
CA LYS A 31 3.00 2.46 -10.88
C LYS A 31 2.12 3.18 -9.83
N VAL A 32 1.46 2.37 -9.01
CA VAL A 32 0.59 2.82 -7.91
C VAL A 32 1.39 3.35 -6.71
N LEU A 33 2.56 2.77 -6.47
CA LEU A 33 3.35 2.94 -5.26
C LEU A 33 4.46 3.98 -5.45
N VAL A 34 4.72 4.74 -4.40
CA VAL A 34 5.82 5.71 -4.27
C VAL A 34 6.47 5.58 -2.89
N ILE A 35 7.63 6.18 -2.70
CA ILE A 35 8.16 6.48 -1.35
C ILE A 35 7.54 7.81 -0.89
N SER A 36 6.86 7.79 0.26
CA SER A 36 6.22 8.99 0.81
C SER A 36 7.18 9.82 1.65
N ASP A 37 6.77 11.02 2.07
CA ASP A 37 7.50 11.81 3.07
C ASP A 37 7.17 11.43 4.52
N VAL A 38 6.51 10.29 4.74
CA VAL A 38 6.24 9.77 6.10
C VAL A 38 7.46 8.96 6.56
N MET A 39 8.11 9.41 7.63
CA MET A 39 9.21 8.67 8.26
C MET A 39 8.69 7.76 9.37
N ASN A 40 9.17 6.52 9.43
CA ASN A 40 8.91 5.61 10.54
C ASN A 40 9.90 5.82 11.70
N ARG A 41 9.65 5.15 12.83
CA ARG A 41 10.50 5.22 14.04
C ARG A 41 11.95 4.77 13.83
N ASN A 42 12.23 4.05 12.74
CA ASN A 42 13.56 3.54 12.40
C ASN A 42 14.31 4.49 11.44
N GLY A 43 13.71 5.63 11.06
CA GLY A 43 14.32 6.61 10.17
C GLY A 43 14.09 6.37 8.67
N TYR A 44 13.28 5.38 8.29
CA TYR A 44 12.98 5.09 6.88
C TYR A 44 11.74 5.83 6.39
N LYS A 45 11.76 6.28 5.14
CA LYS A 45 10.54 6.75 4.47
C LYS A 45 9.66 5.58 4.04
N VAL A 46 8.38 5.66 4.39
CA VAL A 46 7.43 4.57 4.21
C VAL A 46 6.83 4.60 2.79
N SER A 47 6.72 3.43 2.16
CA SER A 47 6.04 3.30 0.88
C SER A 47 4.54 3.59 0.98
N PHE A 48 3.98 4.28 -0.01
CA PHE A 48 2.59 4.67 -0.05
C PHE A 48 1.97 4.44 -1.42
N ALA A 49 0.69 4.05 -1.47
CA ALA A 49 -0.06 3.94 -2.72
C ALA A 49 -0.67 5.30 -3.09
N ALA A 50 0.08 6.11 -3.83
CA ALA A 50 -0.35 7.44 -4.27
C ALA A 50 -1.49 7.41 -5.30
N ASN A 51 -1.58 6.33 -6.09
CA ASN A 51 -2.62 6.18 -7.12
C ASN A 51 -3.41 4.88 -6.94
N PRO A 52 -4.10 4.68 -5.80
CA PRO A 52 -4.69 3.38 -5.46
C PRO A 52 -5.78 2.95 -6.45
N ASP A 53 -6.44 3.90 -7.13
CA ASP A 53 -7.44 3.64 -8.18
C ASP A 53 -6.87 2.91 -9.41
N LYS A 54 -5.55 2.91 -9.60
CA LYS A 54 -4.86 2.15 -10.68
C LYS A 54 -4.43 0.75 -10.25
N CYS A 55 -4.72 0.34 -9.01
CA CYS A 55 -4.39 -0.99 -8.53
C CYS A 55 -5.30 -2.03 -9.21
N ILE A 56 -4.68 -3.08 -9.74
CA ILE A 56 -5.39 -4.19 -10.39
C ILE A 56 -5.46 -5.45 -9.51
N GLY A 57 -4.99 -5.36 -8.26
CA GLY A 57 -5.02 -6.47 -7.32
C GLY A 57 -4.05 -7.62 -7.62
N CYS A 58 -2.98 -7.39 -8.40
CA CYS A 58 -2.03 -8.44 -8.80
C CYS A 58 -1.14 -8.96 -7.65
N ARG A 59 -1.06 -8.24 -6.54
CA ARG A 59 -0.29 -8.58 -5.33
C ARG A 59 1.23 -8.69 -5.48
N LEU A 60 1.81 -8.34 -6.63
CA LEU A 60 3.28 -8.41 -6.83
C LEU A 60 4.06 -7.68 -5.73
N CYS A 61 3.62 -6.49 -5.32
CA CYS A 61 4.25 -5.74 -4.23
C CYS A 61 4.21 -6.48 -2.88
N GLU A 62 3.15 -7.23 -2.59
CA GLU A 62 2.98 -8.03 -1.38
C GLU A 62 3.91 -9.25 -1.39
N TRP A 63 3.93 -9.99 -2.50
CA TRP A 63 4.79 -11.17 -2.65
C TRP A 63 6.28 -10.84 -2.72
N SER A 64 6.66 -9.69 -3.28
CA SER A 64 8.06 -9.28 -3.41
C SER A 64 8.61 -8.57 -2.17
N CYS A 65 7.78 -8.24 -1.17
CA CYS A 65 8.26 -7.53 0.01
C CYS A 65 8.95 -8.49 1.00
N PRO A 66 10.27 -8.38 1.23
CA PRO A 66 11.00 -9.29 2.12
C PRO A 66 10.61 -9.13 3.60
N ASP A 67 10.09 -7.95 3.98
CA ASP A 67 9.72 -7.61 5.36
C ASP A 67 8.22 -7.78 5.64
N PHE A 68 7.43 -8.26 4.67
CA PHE A 68 5.96 -8.35 4.77
C PHE A 68 5.33 -7.04 5.28
N ALA A 69 5.78 -5.94 4.69
CA ALA A 69 5.41 -4.59 5.08
C ALA A 69 4.24 -4.02 4.27
N ILE A 70 3.75 -4.71 3.24
CA ILE A 70 2.69 -4.22 2.36
C ILE A 70 1.70 -5.34 2.00
N PHE A 71 0.40 -5.03 1.96
CA PHE A 71 -0.68 -5.98 1.70
C PHE A 71 -1.73 -5.38 0.77
N VAL A 72 -2.38 -6.22 -0.04
CA VAL A 72 -3.47 -5.81 -0.93
C VAL A 72 -4.77 -6.55 -0.56
N LYS A 73 -5.77 -5.78 -0.12
CA LYS A 73 -7.11 -6.26 0.26
C LYS A 73 -8.14 -5.84 -0.77
N GLN A 74 -9.24 -6.60 -0.88
CA GLN A 74 -10.42 -6.13 -1.62
C GLN A 74 -11.04 -5.00 -0.81
N GLY A 75 -11.19 -3.84 -1.45
CA GLY A 75 -11.85 -2.67 -0.88
C GLY A 75 -13.32 -2.63 -1.28
N GLU A 76 -14.11 -1.88 -0.52
CA GLU A 76 -15.51 -1.63 -0.82
C GLU A 76 -15.67 -0.23 -1.44
N GLY A 77 -16.07 -0.19 -2.71
CA GLY A 77 -16.42 1.03 -3.43
C GLY A 77 -15.24 1.83 -4.02
N LYS A 78 -14.22 2.17 -3.22
CA LYS A 78 -13.08 2.99 -3.67
C LYS A 78 -11.75 2.42 -3.18
N SER A 79 -10.74 2.43 -4.05
CA SER A 79 -9.39 2.00 -3.70
C SER A 79 -8.70 3.01 -2.79
N ARG A 80 -7.93 2.55 -1.80
CA ARG A 80 -7.24 3.42 -0.85
C ARG A 80 -5.78 3.00 -0.64
N GLY A 81 -4.91 3.98 -0.47
CA GLY A 81 -3.58 3.78 0.08
C GLY A 81 -3.61 4.08 1.57
N LEU A 82 -3.11 3.18 2.42
CA LEU A 82 -3.12 3.35 3.87
C LEU A 82 -1.73 3.06 4.45
N ILE A 83 -1.25 3.92 5.34
CA ILE A 83 -0.12 3.61 6.22
C ILE A 83 -0.66 3.33 7.61
N VAL A 84 -0.41 2.12 8.10
CA VAL A 84 -0.80 1.67 9.44
C VAL A 84 0.43 1.42 10.29
N TRP A 85 0.26 1.52 11.61
CA TRP A 85 1.34 1.37 12.58
C TRP A 85 0.96 0.31 13.61
N SER A 86 1.97 -0.19 14.34
CA SER A 86 1.80 -1.14 15.44
C SER A 86 0.97 -0.58 16.61
N SER A 87 0.88 0.75 16.72
CA SER A 87 -0.08 1.42 17.61
C SER A 87 -1.34 1.79 16.82
N PRO A 88 -2.51 1.25 17.18
CA PRO A 88 -3.73 1.40 16.40
C PRO A 88 -4.24 2.84 16.29
N GLU A 89 -3.86 3.76 17.18
CA GLU A 89 -4.30 5.16 17.12
C GLU A 89 -3.63 6.02 16.03
N LYS A 90 -2.63 5.51 15.28
CA LYS A 90 -1.81 6.34 14.36
C LYS A 90 -2.04 6.11 12.87
N ALA A 91 -3.09 5.41 12.44
CA ALA A 91 -3.32 5.20 11.01
C ALA A 91 -3.40 6.53 10.25
N VAL A 92 -2.57 6.72 9.21
CA VAL A 92 -2.58 7.93 8.38
C VAL A 92 -2.98 7.55 6.97
N ALA A 93 -4.11 8.10 6.51
CA ALA A 93 -4.42 8.21 5.10
C ALA A 93 -3.83 9.55 4.63
N ARG A 94 -2.73 9.52 3.88
CA ARG A 94 -2.19 10.71 3.22
C ARG A 94 -2.68 10.79 1.79
#